data_AF-A0A1I1SMH2-F1
#
_entry.id   AF-A0A1I1SMH2-F1
#
_cell.length_a   1.000
_cell.length_b   1.000
_cell.length_c   1.000
_cell.angle_alpha   90.00
_cell.angle_beta   90.00
_cell.angle_gamma   90.00
#
_symmetry.space_group_name_H-M   'P 1'
#
loop_
_entity.id
_entity.type
_entity.pdbx_description
1 polymer ?
#
loop_
_entity_poly.entity_id
_entity_poly.type
_entity_poly.pdbx_seq_one_letter_code
_entity_poly.pdbx_strand_id
1 'polypeptide(L)'
;MEKKVFFSNYIPALEQALNYEQKFDFEVVGPDMFISDIVVRNSLDEFENENYFEFKKLFNLVSNYFDARTHNFQNVDGKNIAIIKEEILEEIEKIKKIYF
;
A
#
# COMPACT_ATOMS: atom_id res chain seq x y z
N MET A 1 -13.17 -9.36 -6.58
CA MET A 1 -12.61 -8.68 -7.79
C MET A 1 -11.52 -9.57 -8.43
N GLU A 2 -11.24 -9.46 -9.74
CA GLU A 2 -10.09 -10.15 -10.35
C GLU A 2 -8.74 -9.50 -9.97
N LYS A 3 -7.67 -10.29 -9.82
CA LYS A 3 -6.31 -9.83 -9.44
C LYS A 3 -5.80 -8.69 -10.32
N LYS A 4 -5.93 -8.83 -11.64
CA LYS A 4 -5.48 -7.80 -12.59
C LYS A 4 -6.22 -6.47 -12.38
N VAL A 5 -7.54 -6.54 -12.17
CA VAL A 5 -8.38 -5.35 -11.91
C VAL A 5 -8.00 -4.72 -10.56
N PHE A 6 -7.78 -5.53 -9.53
CA PHE A 6 -7.31 -5.07 -8.22
C PHE A 6 -6.02 -4.29 -8.36
N PHE A 7 -4.97 -4.90 -8.91
CA PHE A 7 -3.66 -4.25 -9.00
C PHE A 7 -3.64 -3.05 -9.96
N SER A 8 -4.52 -3.02 -10.97
CA SER A 8 -4.67 -1.86 -11.85
C SER A 8 -5.23 -0.63 -11.14
N ASN A 9 -6.00 -0.81 -10.05
CA ASN A 9 -6.49 0.29 -9.22
C ASN A 9 -5.56 0.56 -8.04
N TYR A 10 -5.12 -0.49 -7.36
CA TYR A 10 -4.37 -0.40 -6.11
C TYR A 10 -2.95 0.11 -6.30
N ILE A 11 -2.19 -0.38 -7.28
CA ILE A 11 -0.78 0.00 -7.45
C ILE A 11 -0.61 1.49 -7.75
N PRO A 12 -1.34 2.10 -8.71
CA PRO A 12 -1.21 3.53 -8.96
C PRO A 12 -1.56 4.39 -7.73
N ALA A 13 -2.51 3.95 -6.91
CA ALA A 13 -2.90 4.63 -5.69
C ALA A 13 -1.81 4.51 -4.60
N LEU A 14 -1.24 3.32 -4.45
CA LEU A 14 -0.12 3.06 -3.55
C LEU A 14 1.13 3.85 -3.93
N GLU A 15 1.49 3.91 -5.20
CA GLU A 15 2.63 4.70 -5.68
C GLU A 15 2.44 6.20 -5.39
N GLN A 16 1.22 6.72 -5.53
CA GLN A 16 0.91 8.11 -5.14
C GLN A 16 1.07 8.31 -3.63
N ALA A 17 0.55 7.39 -2.81
CA ALA A 17 0.67 7.46 -1.35
C ALA A 17 2.13 7.38 -0.85
N LEU A 18 2.97 6.56 -1.48
CA LEU A 18 4.40 6.46 -1.16
C LEU A 18 5.17 7.73 -1.52
N ASN A 19 4.74 8.47 -2.53
CA ASN A 19 5.36 9.71 -2.98
C ASN A 19 4.72 10.96 -2.35
N TYR A 20 3.65 10.81 -1.59
CA TYR A 20 2.99 11.92 -0.94
C TYR A 20 3.83 12.46 0.22
N GLU A 21 4.35 13.67 0.01
CA GLU A 21 4.97 14.48 1.06
C GLU A 21 3.88 14.96 2.01
N GLN A 22 3.94 14.45 3.24
CA GLN A 22 3.00 14.78 4.29
C GLN A 22 3.18 16.24 4.70
N LYS A 23 2.08 17.01 4.68
CA LYS A 23 2.09 18.45 4.96
C LYS A 23 1.87 18.78 6.44
N PHE A 24 1.22 17.87 7.17
CA PHE A 24 0.87 18.05 8.57
C PHE A 24 1.26 16.80 9.37
N ASP A 25 1.75 17.00 10.59
CA ASP A 25 2.03 15.91 11.51
C ASP A 25 0.74 15.09 11.74
N PHE A 26 0.87 13.76 11.73
CA PHE A 26 -0.22 12.78 11.93
C PHE A 26 -1.26 12.62 10.82
N GLU A 27 -1.23 13.42 9.75
CA GLU A 27 -2.05 13.20 8.55
C GLU A 27 -1.33 12.30 7.52
N VAL A 28 -1.42 10.99 7.71
CA VAL A 28 -0.91 10.02 6.74
C VAL A 28 -1.98 9.69 5.71
N VAL A 29 -1.62 9.90 4.45
CA VAL A 29 -2.49 9.63 3.31
C VAL A 29 -2.16 8.25 2.77
N GLY A 30 -3.02 7.27 3.06
CA GLY A 30 -2.93 5.91 2.56
C GLY A 30 -3.32 5.77 1.09
N PRO A 31 -3.13 4.58 0.48
CA PRO A 31 -3.50 4.33 -0.92
C PRO A 31 -4.99 4.56 -1.20
N ASP A 32 -5.86 4.20 -0.27
CA ASP A 32 -7.32 4.38 -0.35
C ASP A 32 -7.72 5.84 -0.61
N MET A 33 -6.99 6.80 -0.06
CA MET A 33 -7.26 8.23 -0.24
C MET A 33 -7.01 8.74 -1.67
N PHE A 34 -6.30 7.98 -2.50
CA PHE A 34 -6.08 8.29 -3.92
C PHE A 34 -7.11 7.64 -4.85
N ILE A 35 -8.13 6.99 -4.30
CA ILE A 35 -9.20 6.32 -5.04
C ILE A 35 -10.51 7.03 -4.75
N SER A 36 -10.99 7.81 -5.73
CA SER A 36 -12.19 8.65 -5.55
C SER A 36 -13.48 7.85 -5.48
N ASP A 37 -13.55 6.72 -6.17
CA ASP A 37 -14.75 5.88 -6.23
C ASP A 37 -14.86 5.00 -4.97
N ILE A 38 -15.89 5.24 -4.16
CA ILE A 38 -16.16 4.48 -2.93
C ILE A 38 -16.50 3.01 -3.19
N VAL A 39 -17.16 2.70 -4.31
CA VAL A 39 -17.51 1.32 -4.67
C VAL A 39 -16.25 0.54 -5.01
N VAL A 40 -15.32 1.18 -5.72
CA VAL A 40 -14.00 0.60 -6.01
C VAL A 40 -13.24 0.37 -4.71
N ARG A 41 -13.14 1.37 -3.82
CA ARG A 41 -12.46 1.21 -2.51
C ARG A 41 -12.98 0.03 -1.71
N ASN A 42 -14.29 -0.05 -1.51
CA ASN A 42 -14.90 -1.16 -0.77
C ASN A 42 -14.59 -2.52 -1.42
N SER A 43 -14.54 -2.56 -2.75
CA SER A 43 -14.22 -3.79 -3.49
C SER A 43 -12.74 -4.16 -3.41
N LEU A 44 -11.85 -3.19 -3.20
CA LEU A 44 -10.44 -3.43 -2.92
C LEU A 44 -10.26 -3.97 -1.49
N ASP A 45 -10.93 -3.38 -0.51
CA ASP A 45 -10.90 -3.85 0.88
C ASP A 45 -11.40 -5.31 1.00
N GLU A 46 -12.49 -5.63 0.31
CA GLU A 46 -13.00 -7.01 0.23
C GLU A 46 -11.95 -7.94 -0.40
N PHE A 47 -11.33 -7.53 -1.51
CA PHE A 47 -10.27 -8.31 -2.16
C PHE A 47 -9.07 -8.54 -1.24
N GLU A 48 -8.60 -7.52 -0.53
CA GLU A 48 -7.48 -7.64 0.40
C GLU A 48 -7.78 -8.67 1.50
N ASN A 49 -9.00 -8.65 2.05
CA ASN A 49 -9.44 -9.61 3.06
C ASN A 49 -9.48 -11.05 2.51
N GLU A 50 -10.06 -11.25 1.33
CA GLU A 50 -10.17 -12.57 0.70
C GLU A 50 -8.81 -13.15 0.25
N ASN A 51 -7.88 -12.28 -0.15
CA ASN A 51 -6.61 -12.68 -0.75
C ASN A 51 -5.41 -12.37 0.17
N TYR A 52 -5.66 -12.09 1.45
CA TYR A 52 -4.63 -11.65 2.39
C TYR A 52 -3.45 -12.61 2.45
N PHE A 53 -3.69 -13.92 2.53
CA PHE A 53 -2.61 -14.90 2.64
C PHE A 53 -1.77 -14.99 1.35
N GLU A 54 -2.38 -14.79 0.18
CA GLU A 54 -1.66 -14.83 -1.10
C GLU A 54 -0.70 -13.66 -1.24
N PHE A 55 -1.13 -12.45 -0.86
CA PHE A 55 -0.35 -11.23 -0.99
C PHE A 55 0.17 -10.69 0.35
N LYS A 56 0.25 -11.57 1.35
CA LYS A 56 0.58 -11.23 2.75
C LYS A 56 1.81 -10.36 2.89
N LYS A 57 2.84 -10.64 2.09
CA LYS A 57 4.08 -9.87 2.11
C LYS A 57 3.84 -8.41 1.77
N LEU A 58 3.19 -8.12 0.64
CA LEU A 58 2.89 -6.75 0.22
C LEU A 58 2.01 -6.06 1.25
N PHE A 59 0.90 -6.70 1.64
CA PHE A 59 -0.07 -6.08 2.55
C PHE A 59 0.53 -5.77 3.93
N ASN A 60 1.39 -6.64 4.45
CA ASN A 60 2.10 -6.37 5.71
C ASN A 60 3.10 -5.23 5.57
N LEU A 61 3.86 -5.18 4.46
CA LEU A 61 4.79 -4.07 4.23
C LEU A 61 4.06 -2.73 4.15
N VAL A 62 2.95 -2.67 3.41
CA VAL A 62 2.09 -1.49 3.29
C VAL A 62 1.54 -1.08 4.65
N SER A 63 0.91 -2.02 5.38
CA SER A 63 0.35 -1.74 6.71
C SER A 63 1.42 -1.22 7.68
N ASN A 64 2.57 -1.87 7.74
CA ASN A 64 3.66 -1.47 8.64
C ASN A 64 4.21 -0.10 8.27
N TYR A 65 4.36 0.20 6.98
CA TYR A 65 4.88 1.48 6.53
C TYR A 65 3.96 2.64 6.88
N PHE A 66 2.67 2.53 6.56
CA PHE A 66 1.71 3.61 6.81
C PHE A 66 1.37 3.75 8.30
N ASP A 67 1.35 2.66 9.08
CA ASP A 67 1.21 2.72 10.54
C ASP A 67 2.40 3.43 11.19
N ALA A 68 3.63 3.11 10.77
CA ALA A 68 4.83 3.79 11.26
C ALA A 68 4.83 5.28 10.94
N ARG A 69 4.45 5.64 9.70
CA ARG A 69 4.29 7.04 9.32
C ARG A 69 3.26 7.75 10.19
N THR A 70 2.16 7.08 10.54
CA THR A 70 1.07 7.69 11.34
C THR A 70 1.57 8.06 12.73
N HIS A 71 2.47 7.26 13.27
CA HIS A 71 3.10 7.47 14.57
C HIS A 71 4.44 8.25 14.50
N ASN A 72 4.82 8.76 13.32
CA ASN A 72 6.12 9.41 13.08
C ASN A 72 7.33 8.52 13.47
N PHE A 73 7.18 7.21 13.41
CA PHE A 73 8.25 6.25 13.69
C PHE A 73 9.21 6.13 12.52
N GLN A 74 10.51 6.14 12.83
CA GLN A 74 11.56 5.91 11.84
C GLN A 74 11.89 4.44 11.65
N ASN A 75 11.44 3.56 12.56
CA ASN A 75 11.71 2.14 12.52
C ASN A 75 10.48 1.32 12.95
N VAL A 76 10.30 0.16 12.33
CA VAL A 76 9.34 -0.89 12.71
C VAL A 76 10.12 -2.17 12.92
N ASP A 77 9.99 -2.82 14.09
CA ASP A 77 10.71 -4.05 14.44
C ASP A 77 12.22 -3.99 14.16
N GLY A 78 12.84 -2.83 14.42
CA GLY A 78 14.27 -2.60 14.20
C GLY A 78 14.67 -2.30 12.75
N LYS A 79 13.71 -2.19 11.84
CA LYS A 79 13.94 -1.89 10.42
C LYS A 79 13.52 -0.46 10.07
N ASN A 80 14.39 0.26 9.38
CA ASN A 80 14.12 1.62 8.95
C ASN A 80 12.97 1.69 7.92
N ILE A 81 12.07 2.68 8.07
CA ILE A 81 10.90 2.84 7.18
C ILE A 81 11.27 3.07 5.71
N ALA A 82 12.45 3.65 5.42
CA ALA A 82 12.95 3.80 4.05
C ALA A 82 13.23 2.45 3.40
N ILE A 83 13.78 1.50 4.17
CA ILE A 83 14.02 0.13 3.69
C ILE A 83 12.68 -0.59 3.46
N ILE A 84 11.69 -0.38 4.32
CA ILE A 84 10.33 -0.92 4.12
C ILE A 84 9.73 -0.35 2.82
N LYS A 85 9.87 0.95 2.56
CA LYS A 85 9.42 1.58 1.31
C LYS A 85 10.09 0.94 0.09
N GLU A 86 11.39 0.71 0.12
CA GLU A 86 12.12 0.02 -0.96
C GLU A 86 11.57 -1.38 -1.22
N GLU A 87 11.29 -2.15 -0.16
CA GLU A 87 10.70 -3.48 -0.31
C GLU A 87 9.27 -3.44 -0.88
N ILE A 88 8.47 -2.44 -0.53
CA ILE A 88 7.16 -2.23 -1.17
C ILE A 88 7.35 -2.02 -2.68
N LEU A 89 8.30 -1.17 -3.07
CA LEU A 89 8.59 -0.90 -4.48
C LEU A 89 9.06 -2.16 -5.22
N GLU A 90 9.90 -2.99 -4.59
CA GLU A 90 10.30 -4.28 -5.17
C GLU A 90 9.13 -5.24 -5.39
N GLU A 91 8.19 -5.31 -4.43
CA GLU A 91 7.00 -6.15 -4.56
C GLU A 91 6.04 -5.61 -5.63
N ILE A 92 5.87 -4.29 -5.71
CA ILE A 92 5.12 -3.64 -6.81
C ILE A 92 5.69 -4.06 -8.17
N GLU A 93 7.00 -3.99 -8.35
CA GLU A 93 7.64 -4.36 -9.62
C GLU A 93 7.49 -5.83 -9.97
N LYS A 94 7.45 -6.73 -8.97
CA LYS A 94 7.15 -8.16 -9.21
C LYS A 94 5.71 -8.36 -9.67
N ILE A 95 4.76 -7.66 -9.04
CA ILE A 95 3.34 -7.76 -9.37
C ILE A 95 3.07 -7.16 -10.75
N LYS A 96 3.67 -6.02 -11.08
CA LYS A 96 3.57 -5.43 -12.42
C LYS A 96 3.98 -6.40 -13.51
N LYS A 97 5.09 -7.13 -13.37
CA LYS A 97 5.53 -8.14 -14.34
C LYS A 97 4.53 -9.28 -14.58
N ILE A 98 3.59 -9.50 -13.65
CA ILE A 98 2.59 -10.57 -13.73
C ILE A 98 1.26 -10.04 -14.29
N TYR A 99 0.85 -8.83 -13.89
CA TYR A 99 -0.50 -8.33 -14.13
C TYR A 99 -0.59 -7.12 -15.09
N PHE A 100 0.54 -6.51 -15.47
CA PHE A 100 0.64 -5.37 -16.38
C PHE A 100 1.34 -5.79 -17.67
#